data_AF-A0A7G3FGN8-F1
#
_entry.id   AF-A0A7G3FGN8-F1
#
_cell.length_a   1.000
_cell.length_b   1.000
_cell.length_c   1.000
_cell.angle_alpha   90.00
_cell.angle_beta   90.00
_cell.angle_gamma   90.00
#
_symmetry.space_group_name_H-M   'P 1'
#
loop_
_entity.id
_entity.type
_entity.pdbx_description
1 polymer ?
#
loop_
_entity_poly.entity_id
_entity_poly.type
_entity_poly.pdbx_seq_one_letter_code
_entity_poly.pdbx_strand_id
1 'polypeptide(L)'
;MELSDPQFNKSTFIKQLESVVYLFLVLPLLAFGWVFLEKDGNSSLRSVVFENPDLMFHGVMFIGVGYIIVRTTATWTRDVRRGTDKVKELDVKLKMLKKPIIYRNVLWALGAGIGAYGLYEKGDMIYALVFTLFLILITANRPSGRYFSKLLRLKGDEKKWMEA
;
A
#
# COMPACT_ATOMS: atom_id res chain seq x y z
N MET A 1 -27.58 5.28 12.07
CA MET A 1 -26.36 5.78 11.39
C MET A 1 -26.18 7.22 11.81
N GLU A 2 -25.01 7.58 12.34
CA GLU A 2 -24.70 8.95 12.77
C GLU A 2 -23.72 9.59 11.76
N LEU A 3 -24.09 10.74 11.20
CA LEU A 3 -23.25 11.57 10.37
C LEU A 3 -23.19 12.97 11.00
N SER A 4 -21.99 13.52 11.14
CA SER A 4 -21.80 14.91 11.55
C SER A 4 -22.23 15.87 10.44
N ASP A 5 -21.97 15.49 9.19
CA ASP A 5 -22.37 16.20 7.98
C ASP A 5 -23.38 15.36 7.18
N PRO A 6 -24.68 15.71 7.18
CA PRO A 6 -25.71 15.01 6.42
C PRO A 6 -25.48 15.05 4.90
N GLN A 7 -24.72 16.02 4.39
CA GLN A 7 -24.44 16.19 2.96
C GLN A 7 -23.12 15.55 2.54
N PHE A 8 -22.47 14.79 3.42
CA PHE A 8 -21.18 14.18 3.13
C PHE A 8 -21.21 13.28 1.88
N ASN A 9 -20.49 13.70 0.84
CA ASN A 9 -20.41 12.96 -0.42
C ASN A 9 -19.37 11.83 -0.34
N LYS A 10 -19.81 10.67 0.17
CA LYS A 10 -18.96 9.48 0.34
C LYS A 10 -18.31 9.00 -0.96
N SER A 11 -19.03 9.07 -2.09
CA SER A 11 -18.55 8.58 -3.39
C SER A 11 -17.36 9.40 -3.86
N THR A 12 -17.48 10.73 -3.78
CA THR A 12 -16.40 11.66 -4.14
C THR A 12 -15.20 11.48 -3.22
N PHE A 13 -15.42 11.33 -1.92
CA PHE A 13 -14.35 11.07 -0.95
C PHE A 13 -13.56 9.80 -1.28
N ILE A 14 -14.25 8.68 -1.51
CA ILE A 14 -13.62 7.39 -1.82
C ILE A 14 -12.86 7.48 -3.14
N LYS A 15 -13.46 8.06 -4.19
CA LYS A 15 -12.81 8.23 -5.50
C LYS A 15 -11.53 9.07 -5.41
N GLN A 16 -11.56 10.20 -4.71
CA GLN A 16 -10.38 11.03 -4.52
C GLN A 16 -9.25 10.27 -3.82
N LEU A 17 -9.58 9.53 -2.76
CA LEU A 17 -8.59 8.75 -2.02
C LEU A 17 -8.04 7.59 -2.87
N GLU A 18 -8.90 6.93 -3.64
CA GLU A 18 -8.53 5.90 -4.59
C GLU A 18 -7.57 6.44 -5.66
N SER A 19 -7.86 7.61 -6.27
CA SER A 19 -6.96 8.24 -7.25
C SER A 19 -5.58 8.52 -6.67
N VAL A 20 -5.50 8.99 -5.42
CA VAL A 20 -4.23 9.18 -4.71
C VAL A 20 -3.49 7.85 -4.50
N VAL A 21 -4.20 6.79 -4.13
CA VAL A 21 -3.60 5.46 -3.99
C VAL A 21 -3.11 4.91 -5.34
N TYR A 22 -3.83 5.17 -6.43
CA TYR A 22 -3.38 4.79 -7.76
C TYR A 22 -2.15 5.53 -8.24
N LEU A 23 -1.97 6.79 -7.83
CA LEU A 23 -0.71 7.49 -8.10
C LEU A 23 0.48 6.74 -7.46
N PHE A 24 0.32 6.27 -6.21
CA PHE A 24 1.33 5.46 -5.52
C PHE A 24 1.51 4.05 -6.09
N LEU A 25 0.57 3.58 -6.91
CA LEU A 25 0.70 2.33 -7.66
C LEU A 25 1.45 2.53 -8.98
N VAL A 26 1.07 3.56 -9.74
CA VAL A 26 1.57 3.80 -11.10
C VAL A 26 3.02 4.24 -11.09
N LEU A 27 3.43 5.11 -10.15
CA LEU A 27 4.81 5.61 -10.12
C LEU A 27 5.85 4.49 -9.94
N PRO A 28 5.74 3.58 -8.95
CA PRO A 28 6.65 2.44 -8.85
C PRO A 28 6.54 1.48 -10.04
N LEU A 29 5.35 1.32 -10.63
CA LEU A 29 5.14 0.44 -11.78
C LEU A 29 5.88 0.92 -13.02
N LEU A 30 5.85 2.23 -13.30
CA LEU A 30 6.61 2.81 -14.40
C LEU A 30 8.12 2.66 -14.17
N ALA A 31 8.60 2.95 -12.96
CA ALA A 31 10.00 2.81 -12.60
C ALA A 31 10.47 1.35 -12.75
N PHE A 32 9.69 0.40 -12.23
CA PHE A 32 10.00 -1.02 -12.37
C PHE A 32 9.98 -1.49 -13.82
N GLY A 33 8.97 -1.09 -14.59
CA GLY A 33 8.83 -1.47 -16.00
C GLY A 33 10.03 -1.00 -16.83
N TRP A 34 10.48 0.24 -16.62
CA TRP A 34 11.72 0.71 -17.24
C TRP A 34 12.92 -0.15 -16.81
N VAL A 35 13.21 -0.24 -15.50
CA VAL A 35 14.37 -0.98 -15.00
C VAL A 35 14.40 -2.42 -15.53
N PHE A 36 13.24 -3.09 -15.54
CA PHE A 36 13.11 -4.45 -16.03
C PHE A 36 13.49 -4.56 -17.51
N LEU A 37 12.92 -3.70 -18.37
CA LEU A 37 13.22 -3.69 -19.81
C LEU A 37 14.69 -3.38 -20.09
N GLU A 38 15.28 -2.46 -19.34
CA GLU A 38 16.71 -2.12 -19.47
C GLU A 38 17.61 -3.30 -19.09
N LYS A 39 17.28 -4.03 -18.02
CA LYS A 39 18.05 -5.20 -17.58
C LYS A 39 17.90 -6.39 -18.52
N ASP A 40 16.69 -6.63 -19.00
CA ASP A 40 16.37 -7.69 -19.96
C ASP A 40 17.07 -7.45 -21.30
N GLY A 41 16.97 -6.24 -21.85
CA GLY A 41 17.64 -5.86 -23.09
C GLY A 41 19.16 -5.99 -23.05
N ASN A 42 19.76 -5.83 -21.87
CA ASN A 42 21.20 -6.01 -21.63
C ASN A 42 21.58 -7.44 -21.20
N SER A 43 20.65 -8.41 -21.20
CA SER A 43 20.87 -9.80 -20.74
C SER A 43 21.49 -9.88 -19.33
N SER A 44 21.13 -8.92 -18.48
CA SER A 44 21.72 -8.73 -17.14
C SER A 44 20.78 -9.16 -16.01
N LEU A 45 19.61 -9.70 -16.36
CA LEU A 45 18.69 -10.33 -15.41
C LEU A 45 19.28 -11.65 -14.92
N ARG A 46 19.31 -11.80 -13.60
CA ARG A 46 19.85 -12.98 -12.93
C ARG A 46 18.72 -13.74 -12.24
N SER A 47 18.61 -15.02 -12.57
CA SER A 47 17.67 -15.94 -11.92
C SER A 47 18.22 -16.50 -10.59
N VAL A 48 19.53 -16.36 -10.35
CA VAL A 48 20.22 -16.98 -9.22
C VAL A 48 20.44 -15.97 -8.10
N VAL A 49 19.93 -16.27 -6.91
CA VAL A 49 19.94 -15.35 -5.75
C VAL A 49 21.32 -15.23 -5.08
N PHE A 50 22.27 -16.12 -5.39
CA PHE A 50 23.46 -16.34 -4.55
C PHE A 50 24.76 -16.65 -5.31
N GLU A 51 24.89 -16.30 -6.59
CA GLU A 51 26.17 -16.55 -7.28
C GLU A 51 27.32 -15.65 -6.79
N ASN A 52 27.03 -14.46 -6.25
CA ASN A 52 27.97 -13.59 -5.53
C ASN A 52 27.21 -12.68 -4.56
N PRO A 53 26.80 -13.18 -3.36
CA PRO A 53 25.88 -12.45 -2.51
C PRO A 53 26.58 -11.24 -1.89
N ASP A 54 26.15 -10.05 -2.29
CA ASP A 54 26.38 -8.83 -1.53
C ASP A 54 25.49 -8.88 -0.28
N LEU A 55 25.92 -9.68 0.69
CA LEU A 55 25.20 -9.98 1.93
C LEU A 55 24.79 -8.71 2.67
N MET A 56 25.62 -7.67 2.60
CA MET A 56 25.33 -6.38 3.20
C MET A 56 24.16 -5.69 2.48
N PHE A 57 24.18 -5.64 1.15
CA PHE A 57 23.08 -5.06 0.37
C PHE A 57 21.76 -5.82 0.59
N HIS A 58 21.77 -7.16 0.48
CA HIS A 58 20.57 -7.96 0.74
C HIS A 58 20.07 -7.82 2.19
N GLY A 59 20.98 -7.76 3.16
CA GLY A 59 20.65 -7.63 4.58
C GLY A 59 19.95 -6.30 4.90
N VAL A 60 20.52 -5.17 4.46
CA VAL A 60 19.91 -3.84 4.66
C VAL A 60 18.55 -3.75 3.98
N MET A 61 18.44 -4.27 2.76
CA MET A 61 17.19 -4.32 2.01
C MET A 61 16.13 -5.15 2.74
N PHE A 62 16.49 -6.33 3.22
CA PHE A 62 15.58 -7.21 3.95
C PHE A 62 15.08 -6.56 5.25
N ILE A 63 15.96 -5.90 6.01
CA ILE A 63 15.58 -5.15 7.21
C ILE A 63 14.62 -4.00 6.87
N GLY A 64 14.93 -3.23 5.82
CA GLY A 64 14.08 -2.13 5.37
C GLY A 64 12.69 -2.58 4.92
N VAL A 65 12.63 -3.58 4.03
CA VAL A 65 11.38 -4.20 3.56
C VAL A 65 10.60 -4.82 4.71
N GLY A 66 11.27 -5.57 5.59
CA GLY A 66 10.67 -6.19 6.77
C GLY A 66 10.05 -5.17 7.71
N TYR A 67 10.76 -4.06 7.99
CA TYR A 67 10.23 -2.96 8.78
C TYR A 67 8.96 -2.38 8.17
N ILE A 68 8.96 -2.08 6.87
CA ILE A 68 7.79 -1.53 6.17
C ILE A 68 6.61 -2.51 6.29
N ILE A 69 6.82 -3.79 6.01
CA ILE A 69 5.78 -4.82 6.09
C ILE A 69 5.19 -4.87 7.51
N VAL A 70 6.02 -5.05 8.54
CA VAL A 70 5.57 -5.16 9.93
C VAL A 70 4.82 -3.90 10.37
N ARG A 71 5.36 -2.72 10.07
CA ARG A 71 4.74 -1.45 10.45
C ARG A 71 3.37 -1.27 9.80
N THR A 72 3.26 -1.57 8.50
CA THR A 72 2.06 -1.31 7.70
C THR A 72 0.99 -2.40 7.76
N THR A 73 1.34 -3.62 8.18
CA THR A 73 0.38 -4.75 8.26
C THR A 73 0.01 -5.09 9.70
N ALA A 74 0.98 -5.29 10.58
CA ALA A 74 0.74 -5.79 11.93
C ALA A 74 0.20 -4.70 12.88
N THR A 75 0.77 -3.50 12.82
CA THR A 75 0.43 -2.43 13.77
C THR A 75 -0.65 -1.47 13.27
N TRP A 76 -0.73 -1.27 11.94
CA TRP A 76 -1.54 -0.21 11.33
C TRP A 76 -3.03 -0.31 11.67
N THR A 77 -3.65 -1.49 11.51
CA THR A 77 -5.09 -1.66 11.74
C THR A 77 -5.46 -1.36 13.20
N ARG A 78 -4.59 -1.76 14.14
CA ARG A 78 -4.78 -1.52 15.56
C ARG A 78 -4.66 -0.03 15.88
N ASP A 79 -3.65 0.63 15.35
CA ASP A 79 -3.39 2.06 15.58
C ASP A 79 -4.54 2.91 15.05
N VAL A 80 -5.02 2.59 13.85
CA VAL A 80 -6.13 3.29 13.20
C VAL A 80 -7.44 3.10 13.97
N ARG A 81 -7.78 1.86 14.34
CA ARG A 81 -9.01 1.59 15.11
C ARG A 81 -9.00 2.28 16.46
N ARG A 82 -7.88 2.25 17.17
CA ARG A 82 -7.74 2.95 18.46
C ARG A 82 -8.05 4.45 18.34
N GLY A 83 -7.73 5.06 17.20
CA GLY A 83 -8.06 6.45 16.90
C GLY A 83 -9.53 6.67 16.51
N THR A 84 -10.15 5.74 15.78
CA THR A 84 -11.51 5.90 15.25
C THR A 84 -12.63 5.39 16.16
N ASP A 85 -12.35 4.45 17.06
CA ASP A 85 -13.36 3.78 17.90
C ASP A 85 -14.04 4.73 18.90
N LYS A 86 -13.39 5.86 19.22
CA LYS A 86 -13.93 6.89 20.12
C LYS A 86 -14.94 7.83 19.45
N VAL A 87 -14.97 7.84 18.13
CA VAL A 87 -15.87 8.68 17.33
C VAL A 87 -17.09 7.86 16.97
N LYS A 88 -18.29 8.44 16.98
CA LYS A 88 -19.49 7.71 16.56
C LYS A 88 -19.76 7.94 15.07
N GLU A 89 -19.61 9.19 14.64
CA GLU A 89 -19.94 9.72 13.33
C GLU A 89 -19.07 9.11 12.24
N LEU A 90 -19.72 8.53 11.23
CA LEU A 90 -19.05 7.76 10.19
C LEU A 90 -18.24 8.62 9.22
N ASP A 91 -18.73 9.81 8.87
CA ASP A 91 -18.01 10.75 8.00
C ASP A 91 -16.73 11.27 8.66
N VAL A 92 -16.77 11.51 9.98
CA VAL A 92 -15.61 11.94 10.76
C VAL A 92 -14.57 10.82 10.80
N LYS A 93 -14.98 9.56 11.03
CA LYS A 93 -14.08 8.40 10.92
C LYS A 93 -13.41 8.35 9.55
N LEU A 94 -14.18 8.47 8.47
CA LEU A 94 -13.62 8.47 7.11
C LEU A 94 -12.59 9.58 6.90
N LYS A 95 -12.90 10.82 7.31
CA LYS A 95 -11.97 11.96 7.22
C LYS A 95 -10.67 11.69 8.01
N MET A 96 -10.77 11.11 9.21
CA MET A 96 -9.60 10.72 10.01
C MET A 96 -8.75 9.63 9.35
N LEU A 97 -9.37 8.72 8.59
CA LEU A 97 -8.68 7.64 7.88
C LEU A 97 -7.88 8.11 6.66
N LYS A 98 -8.16 9.29 6.10
CA LYS A 98 -7.51 9.81 4.88
C LYS A 98 -5.98 9.82 5.02
N LYS A 99 -5.44 10.50 6.03
CA LYS A 99 -3.98 10.63 6.22
C LYS A 99 -3.30 9.29 6.50
N PRO A 100 -3.79 8.43 7.43
CA PRO A 100 -3.20 7.11 7.67
C PRO A 100 -3.18 6.19 6.45
N ILE A 101 -4.23 6.22 5.61
CA ILE A 101 -4.28 5.42 4.38
C ILE A 101 -3.24 5.91 3.36
N ILE A 102 -3.13 7.22 3.19
CA ILE A 102 -2.10 7.82 2.32
C ILE A 102 -0.71 7.42 2.80
N TYR A 103 -0.40 7.63 4.09
CA TYR A 103 0.91 7.31 4.66
C TYR A 103 1.28 5.83 4.50
N ARG A 104 0.33 4.92 4.72
CA ARG A 104 0.55 3.49 4.50
C ARG A 104 0.89 3.16 3.04
N ASN A 105 0.19 3.76 2.09
CA ASN A 105 0.46 3.54 0.67
C ASN A 105 1.77 4.20 0.22
N VAL A 106 2.17 5.33 0.81
CA VAL A 106 3.51 5.91 0.61
C VAL A 106 4.59 4.91 1.06
N LEU A 107 4.43 4.32 2.25
CA LEU A 107 5.38 3.31 2.74
C LEU A 107 5.43 2.08 1.83
N TRP A 108 4.30 1.62 1.30
CA TRP A 108 4.30 0.52 0.33
C TRP A 108 4.92 0.91 -1.01
N ALA A 109 4.70 2.13 -1.50
CA ALA A 109 5.34 2.64 -2.70
C ALA A 109 6.86 2.75 -2.52
N LEU A 110 7.33 3.14 -1.34
CA LEU A 110 8.75 3.11 -0.99
C LEU A 110 9.29 1.67 -0.97
N GLY A 111 8.54 0.72 -0.40
CA GLY A 111 8.89 -0.70 -0.46
C GLY A 111 8.98 -1.25 -1.89
N ALA A 112 8.06 -0.84 -2.77
CA ALA A 112 8.11 -1.16 -4.19
C ALA A 112 9.32 -0.48 -4.86
N GLY A 113 9.59 0.78 -4.55
CA GLY A 113 10.77 1.52 -5.04
C GLY A 113 12.09 0.87 -4.63
N ILE A 114 12.16 0.34 -3.40
CA ILE A 114 13.27 -0.49 -2.92
C ILE A 114 13.41 -1.73 -3.82
N GLY A 115 12.32 -2.46 -4.10
CA GLY A 115 12.35 -3.57 -5.05
C GLY A 115 12.84 -3.18 -6.45
N ALA A 116 12.34 -2.08 -7.02
CA ALA A 116 12.81 -1.60 -8.33
C ALA A 116 14.29 -1.21 -8.32
N TYR A 117 14.76 -0.54 -7.26
CA TYR A 117 16.16 -0.15 -7.09
C TYR A 117 17.08 -1.37 -6.92
N GLY A 118 16.67 -2.37 -6.15
CA GLY A 118 17.42 -3.62 -6.01
C GLY A 118 17.58 -4.35 -7.33
N LEU A 119 16.51 -4.38 -8.15
CA LEU A 119 16.57 -4.93 -9.50
C LEU A 119 17.53 -4.12 -10.40
N TYR A 120 17.51 -2.80 -10.29
CA TYR A 120 18.40 -1.92 -11.05
C TYR A 120 19.88 -2.12 -10.68
N GLU A 121 20.20 -2.24 -9.40
CA GLU A 121 21.60 -2.39 -8.97
C GLU A 121 22.14 -3.80 -9.22
N LYS A 122 21.36 -4.85 -8.92
CA LYS A 122 21.86 -6.23 -8.89
C LYS A 122 21.39 -7.09 -10.06
N GLY A 123 20.24 -6.79 -10.66
CA GLY A 123 19.63 -7.60 -11.70
C GLY A 123 18.93 -8.87 -11.19
N ASP A 124 18.90 -9.10 -9.87
CA ASP A 124 18.34 -10.34 -9.31
C ASP A 124 16.81 -10.33 -9.26
N MET A 125 16.20 -11.41 -9.72
CA MET A 125 14.74 -11.55 -9.77
C MET A 125 14.05 -11.58 -8.39
N ILE A 126 14.79 -11.79 -7.30
CA ILE A 126 14.24 -11.66 -5.93
C ILE A 126 13.67 -10.26 -5.69
N TYR A 127 14.25 -9.24 -6.31
CA TYR A 127 13.77 -7.86 -6.17
C TYR A 127 12.48 -7.60 -6.93
N ALA A 128 12.24 -8.34 -8.03
CA ALA A 128 10.94 -8.36 -8.69
C ALA A 128 9.85 -8.99 -7.80
N LEU A 129 10.18 -9.99 -6.99
CA LEU A 129 9.25 -10.57 -6.01
C LEU A 129 8.92 -9.56 -4.90
N VAL A 130 9.93 -8.89 -4.35
CA VAL A 130 9.74 -7.82 -3.35
C VAL A 130 8.85 -6.72 -3.91
N PHE A 131 9.12 -6.26 -5.12
CA PHE A 131 8.31 -5.27 -5.82
C PHE A 131 6.85 -5.74 -5.97
N THR A 132 6.66 -6.97 -6.47
CA THR A 132 5.33 -7.56 -6.70
C THR A 132 4.52 -7.66 -5.41
N LEU A 133 5.16 -8.05 -4.29
CA LEU A 133 4.53 -8.09 -2.98
C LEU A 133 3.93 -6.73 -2.61
N PHE A 134 4.66 -5.64 -2.78
CA PHE A 134 4.16 -4.30 -2.47
C PHE A 134 3.06 -3.84 -3.42
N LEU A 135 3.11 -4.19 -4.71
CA LEU A 135 1.99 -3.94 -5.62
C LEU A 135 0.71 -4.66 -5.18
N ILE A 136 0.83 -5.93 -4.76
CA ILE A 136 -0.30 -6.70 -4.22
C ILE A 136 -0.85 -6.01 -2.96
N LEU A 137 0.02 -5.53 -2.06
CA LEU A 137 -0.41 -4.82 -0.86
C LEU A 137 -1.19 -3.54 -1.20
N ILE A 138 -0.70 -2.72 -2.14
CA ILE A 138 -1.37 -1.49 -2.59
C ILE A 138 -2.74 -1.82 -3.21
N THR A 139 -2.79 -2.78 -4.13
CA THR A 139 -4.00 -3.15 -4.87
C THR A 139 -5.06 -3.83 -4.01
N ALA A 140 -4.65 -4.79 -3.16
CA ALA A 140 -5.56 -5.52 -2.26
C ALA A 140 -6.21 -4.61 -1.19
N ASN A 141 -5.61 -3.46 -0.93
CA ASN A 141 -6.08 -2.50 0.07
C ASN A 141 -6.58 -1.18 -0.54
N ARG A 142 -7.03 -1.23 -1.80
CA ARG A 142 -7.69 -0.12 -2.49
C ARG A 142 -8.87 0.43 -1.66
N PRO A 143 -8.95 1.75 -1.45
CA PRO A 143 -10.10 2.39 -0.82
C PRO A 143 -11.39 2.06 -1.59
N SER A 144 -12.38 1.53 -0.89
CA SER A 144 -13.69 1.17 -1.43
C SER A 144 -14.69 1.07 -0.28
N GLY A 145 -16.00 1.08 -0.59
CA GLY A 145 -17.04 0.87 0.43
C GLY A 145 -16.81 -0.41 1.23
N ARG A 146 -16.56 -1.52 0.54
CA ARG A 146 -16.25 -2.82 1.17
C ARG A 146 -14.99 -2.78 2.04
N TYR A 147 -13.96 -2.06 1.61
CA TYR A 147 -12.74 -1.86 2.39
C TYR A 147 -13.05 -1.14 3.71
N PHE A 148 -13.77 -0.02 3.68
CA PHE A 148 -14.11 0.75 4.87
C PHE A 148 -15.06 0.00 5.79
N SER A 149 -16.05 -0.73 5.25
CA SER A 149 -16.94 -1.60 6.03
C SER A 149 -16.18 -2.65 6.83
N LYS A 150 -15.20 -3.32 6.22
CA LYS A 150 -14.35 -4.30 6.92
C LYS A 150 -13.41 -3.64 7.93
N LEU A 151 -12.78 -2.53 7.56
CA LEU A 151 -11.83 -1.82 8.41
C LEU A 151 -12.50 -1.34 9.70
N LEU A 152 -13.63 -0.66 9.57
CA LEU A 152 -14.39 -0.08 10.68
C LEU A 152 -15.36 -1.06 11.36
N ARG A 153 -15.45 -2.32 10.87
CA ARG A 153 -16.36 -3.36 11.38
C ARG A 153 -17.83 -2.91 11.40
N LEU A 154 -18.24 -2.18 10.36
CA LEU A 154 -19.60 -1.62 10.25
C LEU A 154 -20.64 -2.73 10.21
N LYS A 155 -21.80 -2.48 10.83
CA LYS A 155 -22.95 -3.40 10.87
C LYS A 155 -24.24 -2.66 10.49
N GLY A 156 -25.27 -3.42 10.12
CA GLY A 156 -26.60 -2.88 9.83
C GLY A 156 -26.60 -1.77 8.78
N ASP A 157 -27.24 -0.65 9.10
CA ASP A 157 -27.45 0.47 8.18
C ASP A 157 -26.15 1.20 7.81
N GLU A 158 -25.16 1.25 8.69
CA GLU A 158 -23.86 1.86 8.37
C GLU A 158 -23.14 1.08 7.28
N LYS A 159 -23.19 -0.26 7.35
CA LYS A 159 -22.61 -1.13 6.32
C LYS A 159 -23.34 -0.98 4.99
N LYS A 160 -24.68 -0.98 5.02
CA LYS A 160 -25.51 -0.77 3.82
C LYS A 160 -25.19 0.58 3.19
N TRP A 161 -25.12 1.64 3.99
CA TRP A 161 -24.77 2.97 3.51
C TRP A 161 -23.34 3.03 2.97
N MET A 162 -22.38 2.30 3.52
CA MET A 162 -21.00 2.31 3.02
C MET A 162 -20.83 1.50 1.72
N GLU A 163 -21.57 0.40 1.56
CA GLU A 163 -21.46 -0.52 0.41
C GLU A 163 -22.43 -0.22 -0.74
N ALA A 164 -23.46 0.61 -0.52
CA ALA A 164 -24.36 1.12 -1.54
C ALA A 164 -23.72 2.24 -2.38
#